data_AF-A0A924WAV6-F1
#
_entry.id   AF-A0A924WAV6-F1
#
_cell.length_a   1.000
_cell.length_b   1.000
_cell.length_c   1.000
_cell.angle_alpha   90.00
_cell.angle_beta   90.00
_cell.angle_gamma   90.00
#
_symmetry.space_group_name_H-M   'P 1'
#
loop_
_entity.id
_entity.type
_entity.pdbx_description
1 polymer ?
#
loop_
_entity_poly.entity_id
_entity_poly.type
_entity_poly.pdbx_seq_one_letter_code
_entity_poly.pdbx_strand_id
1 'polypeptide(L)'
;MITLKKPRSGDILVTLKRYAGIIWMALAAFGVYLMVHQAAVEFGKNPALDTRIFWYTIIPIFTPIMFGLGLFGYYCFKGEYDRT
;
A
#
# COMPACT_ATOMS: atom_id res chain seq x y z
N MET A 1 2.36 -41.48 15.52
CA MET A 1 2.91 -41.20 14.18
C MET A 1 2.34 -39.86 13.71
N ILE A 2 2.99 -38.75 14.06
CA ILE A 2 2.54 -37.40 13.72
C ILE A 2 3.12 -37.11 12.33
N THR A 3 2.32 -37.28 11.30
CA THR A 3 2.71 -36.96 9.92
C THR A 3 2.87 -35.44 9.82
N LEU A 4 4.12 -34.97 9.94
CA LEU A 4 4.50 -33.62 9.56
C LEU A 4 4.31 -33.49 8.05
N LYS A 5 3.10 -33.08 7.66
CA LYS A 5 2.78 -32.65 6.30
C LYS A 5 3.64 -31.42 6.00
N LYS A 6 4.85 -31.66 5.51
CA LYS A 6 5.78 -30.64 5.03
C LYS A 6 5.01 -29.77 4.02
N PRO A 7 4.89 -28.45 4.25
CA PRO A 7 4.14 -27.58 3.36
C PRO A 7 4.75 -27.72 1.95
N ARG A 8 3.91 -28.06 0.97
CA ARG A 8 4.36 -28.17 -0.43
C ARG A 8 4.81 -26.76 -0.85
N SER A 9 5.95 -26.65 -1.53
CA SER A 9 6.53 -25.37 -1.93
C SER A 9 5.53 -24.42 -2.63
N GLY A 10 4.54 -24.99 -3.35
CA GLY A 10 3.45 -24.24 -3.98
C GLY A 10 2.55 -23.48 -2.98
N ASP A 11 2.24 -24.05 -1.81
CA ASP A 11 1.32 -23.46 -0.82
C ASP A 11 1.91 -22.21 -0.15
N ILE A 12 3.25 -22.19 -0.02
CA ILE A 12 4.01 -21.09 0.59
C ILE A 12 4.01 -19.88 -0.34
N LEU A 13 4.17 -20.09 -1.65
CA LEU A 13 4.19 -19.03 -2.66
C LEU A 13 2.82 -18.36 -2.81
N VAL A 14 1.73 -19.12 -2.73
CA VAL A 14 0.34 -18.61 -2.76
C VAL A 14 0.10 -17.68 -1.56
N THR A 15 0.49 -18.14 -0.38
CA THR A 15 0.34 -17.39 0.87
C THR A 15 1.16 -16.10 0.84
N LEU A 16 2.41 -16.17 0.35
CA LEU A 16 3.30 -15.03 0.23
C LEU A 16 2.75 -13.94 -0.71
N LYS A 17 2.17 -14.33 -1.86
CA LYS A 17 1.53 -13.40 -2.80
C LYS A 17 0.34 -12.66 -2.17
N ARG A 18 -0.45 -13.36 -1.36
CA ARG A 18 -1.60 -12.78 -0.66
C ARG A 18 -1.18 -11.82 0.46
N TYR A 19 -0.13 -12.17 1.22
CA TYR A 19 0.46 -11.26 2.21
C TYR A 19 1.09 -10.03 1.55
N ALA A 20 1.76 -10.18 0.41
CA ALA A 20 2.32 -9.05 -0.32
C ALA A 20 1.23 -8.04 -0.71
N GLY A 21 0.09 -8.50 -1.24
CA GLY A 21 -1.05 -7.63 -1.58
C GLY A 21 -1.63 -6.88 -0.37
N ILE A 22 -1.76 -7.56 0.77
CA ILE A 22 -2.23 -6.94 2.02
C ILE A 22 -1.23 -5.90 2.54
N ILE A 23 0.06 -6.21 2.49
CA ILE A 23 1.13 -5.26 2.87
C ILE A 23 1.06 -4.02 1.99
N TRP A 24 0.86 -4.16 0.67
CA TRP A 24 0.74 -3.03 -0.25
C TRP A 24 -0.53 -2.19 -0.04
N MET A 25 -1.68 -2.82 0.27
CA MET A 25 -2.88 -2.05 0.67
C MET A 25 -2.66 -1.29 1.98
N ALA A 26 -2.03 -1.92 2.97
CA ALA A 26 -1.73 -1.27 4.25
C ALA A 26 -0.76 -0.11 4.08
N LEU A 27 0.29 -0.28 3.25
CA LEU A 27 1.23 0.78 2.89
C LEU A 27 0.52 1.93 2.14
N ALA A 28 -0.41 1.61 1.25
CA ALA A 28 -1.22 2.62 0.56
C ALA A 28 -2.09 3.41 1.54
N ALA A 29 -2.84 2.74 2.41
CA ALA A 29 -3.66 3.43 3.41
C ALA A 29 -2.80 4.30 4.35
N PHE A 30 -1.66 3.77 4.79
CA PHE A 30 -0.75 4.46 5.70
C PHE A 30 -0.06 5.66 5.04
N GLY A 31 0.36 5.55 3.78
CA GLY A 31 1.00 6.66 3.07
C GLY A 31 0.04 7.83 2.80
N VAL A 32 -1.23 7.55 2.48
CA VAL A 32 -2.24 8.62 2.35
C VAL A 32 -2.45 9.33 3.68
N TYR A 33 -2.54 8.57 4.77
CA TYR A 33 -2.66 9.14 6.12
C TYR A 33 -1.48 10.06 6.47
N LEU A 34 -0.24 9.60 6.23
CA LEU A 34 0.97 10.39 6.49
C LEU A 34 1.01 11.68 5.66
N MET A 35 0.62 11.62 4.38
CA MET A 35 0.55 12.79 3.52
C MET A 35 -0.44 13.82 4.04
N VAL A 36 -1.66 13.40 4.39
CA VAL A 36 -2.69 14.31 4.93
C VAL A 36 -2.24 14.90 6.26
N HIS A 37 -1.66 14.09 7.14
CA HIS A 37 -1.17 14.53 8.45
C HIS A 37 -0.05 15.56 8.32
N GLN A 38 0.97 15.28 7.51
CA GLN A 38 2.07 16.23 7.32
C GLN A 38 1.58 17.51 6.62
N ALA A 39 0.70 17.42 5.62
CA ALA A 39 0.11 18.60 5.00
C ALA A 39 -0.60 19.48 6.05
N ALA A 40 -1.42 18.88 6.92
CA ALA A 40 -2.14 19.60 7.97
C ALA A 40 -1.20 20.28 8.97
N VAL A 41 -0.13 19.60 9.39
CA VAL A 41 0.91 20.18 10.28
C VAL A 41 1.60 21.36 9.61
N GLU A 42 1.91 21.25 8.33
CA GLU A 42 2.60 22.29 7.58
C GLU A 42 1.70 23.52 7.36
N PHE A 43 0.42 23.32 7.01
CA PHE A 43 -0.55 24.40 6.83
C PHE A 43 -0.82 25.20 8.11
N GLY A 44 -0.79 24.56 9.28
CA GLY A 44 -0.95 25.23 10.58
C GLY A 44 0.19 26.18 10.94
N LYS A 45 1.36 26.05 10.29
CA LYS A 45 2.56 26.84 10.61
C LYS A 45 2.75 28.10 9.75
N ASN A 46 1.76 28.51 8.94
CA ASN A 46 1.91 29.56 7.92
C ASN A 46 3.15 29.32 7.03
N PRO A 47 3.16 28.22 6.25
CA PRO A 47 4.34 27.78 5.55
C PRO A 47 4.68 28.73 4.39
N ALA A 48 5.98 28.83 4.09
CA ALA A 48 6.48 29.57 2.94
C ALA A 48 5.84 29.05 1.63
N LEU A 49 5.79 29.91 0.61
CA LEU A 49 5.27 29.56 -0.73
C LEU A 49 5.91 28.29 -1.29
N ASP A 50 7.21 28.10 -1.05
CA ASP A 50 7.99 26.94 -1.52
C ASP A 50 7.42 25.62 -0.98
N THR A 51 7.07 25.58 0.31
CA THR A 51 6.48 24.41 0.96
C THR A 51 5.06 24.15 0.47
N ARG A 52 4.29 25.20 0.16
CA ARG A 52 2.94 25.07 -0.39
C ARG A 52 2.98 24.46 -1.78
N ILE A 53 3.91 24.88 -2.64
CA ILE A 53 4.11 24.34 -3.99
C ILE A 53 4.56 22.86 -3.92
N PHE A 54 5.40 22.51 -2.95
CA PHE A 54 5.82 21.12 -2.72
C PHE A 54 4.61 20.21 -2.45
N TRP A 55 3.74 20.57 -1.50
CA TRP A 55 2.52 19.81 -1.21
C TRP A 55 1.55 19.76 -2.39
N TYR A 56 1.39 20.86 -3.12
CA TYR A 56 0.58 20.92 -4.34
C TYR A 56 1.08 20.00 -5.44
N THR A 57 2.37 19.69 -5.48
CA THR A 57 2.95 18.77 -6.47
C THR A 57 2.87 17.33 -5.99
N ILE A 58 3.18 17.09 -4.72
CA ILE A 58 3.18 15.75 -4.13
C ILE A 58 1.79 15.12 -4.10
N ILE A 59 0.75 15.85 -3.68
CA ILE A 59 -0.63 15.32 -3.57
C ILE A 59 -1.15 14.74 -4.89
N PRO A 60 -1.17 15.47 -6.02
CA PRO A 60 -1.70 14.96 -7.28
C PRO A 60 -0.82 13.89 -7.93
N ILE A 61 0.48 13.84 -7.65
CA ILE A 61 1.36 12.76 -8.15
C ILE A 61 1.19 11.48 -7.34
N PHE A 62 1.14 11.60 -6.01
CA PHE A 62 0.99 10.43 -5.13
C PHE A 62 -0.43 9.85 -5.17
N THR A 63 -1.47 10.67 -5.30
CA THR A 63 -2.86 10.19 -5.34
C THR A 63 -3.09 9.05 -6.34
N PRO A 64 -2.73 9.14 -7.63
CA PRO A 64 -2.91 8.05 -8.58
C PRO A 64 -1.98 6.85 -8.29
N ILE A 65 -0.79 7.08 -7.74
CA ILE A 65 0.13 6.00 -7.34
C ILE A 65 -0.49 5.16 -6.22
N MET A 66 -1.01 5.82 -5.18
CA MET A 66 -1.65 5.18 -4.04
C MET A 66 -2.95 4.49 -4.42
N PHE A 67 -3.71 5.07 -5.35
CA PHE A 67 -4.89 4.44 -5.94
C PHE A 67 -4.52 3.17 -6.71
N GLY A 68 -3.48 3.22 -7.55
CA GLY A 68 -2.97 2.05 -8.26
C GLY A 68 -2.46 0.95 -7.33
N LEU A 69 -1.74 1.32 -6.27
CA LEU A 69 -1.26 0.40 -5.22
C LEU A 69 -2.39 -0.25 -4.43
N GLY A 70 -3.41 0.53 -4.06
CA GLY A 70 -4.62 0.01 -3.41
C GLY A 70 -5.37 -0.96 -4.31
N LEU A 71 -5.54 -0.63 -5.59
CA LEU A 71 -6.18 -1.49 -6.58
C LEU A 71 -5.37 -2.79 -6.80
N PHE A 72 -4.04 -2.68 -6.93
CA PHE A 72 -3.14 -3.82 -7.06
C PHE A 72 -3.21 -4.75 -5.85
N GLY A 73 -3.17 -4.20 -4.64
CA GLY A 73 -3.30 -4.97 -3.42
C GLY A 73 -4.68 -5.62 -3.26
N TYR A 74 -5.76 -4.95 -3.72
CA TYR A 74 -7.11 -5.51 -3.76
C TYR A 74 -7.20 -6.70 -4.74
N TYR A 75 -6.62 -6.59 -5.94
CA TYR A 75 -6.54 -7.70 -6.90
C TYR A 75 -5.75 -8.90 -6.36
N CYS A 76 -4.63 -8.66 -5.66
CA CYS A 76 -3.88 -9.72 -4.99
C CYS A 76 -4.68 -10.38 -3.86
N PHE A 77 -5.50 -9.62 -3.11
CA PHE A 77 -6.34 -10.14 -2.04
C PHE A 77 -7.51 -11.00 -2.56
N LYS A 78 -8.14 -10.59 -3.68
CA LYS A 78 -9.26 -11.32 -4.31
C LYS A 78 -8.88 -12.71 -4.82
N GLY A 79 -7.59 -13.06 -4.85
CA GLY A 79 -7.13 -14.43 -5.07
C GLY A 79 -7.31 -14.92 -6.51
N GLU A 80 -7.45 -14.02 -7.49
CA GLU A 80 -7.45 -14.43 -8.91
C GLU A 80 -6.09 -15.00 -9.35
N TYR A 81 -5.01 -14.71 -8.59
CA TYR A 81 -3.69 -15.31 -8.74
C TYR A 81 -3.55 -16.73 -8.16
N ASP A 82 -4.59 -17.26 -7.51
CA ASP A 82 -4.63 -18.62 -6.95
C ASP A 82 -5.09 -19.67 -7.99
N ARG A 83 -5.51 -19.21 -9.19
CA ARG A 83 -5.86 -20.09 -10.31
C ARG A 83 -4.71 -20.26 -11.29
N THR A 84 -3.65 -20.95 -10.89
CA THR A 84 -2.89 -21.83 -11.81
C THR A 84 -2.16 -22.91 -11.03
#